data_AF-A0A8T4YN62-F1
#
_entry.id   AF-A0A8T4YN62-F1
#
_cell.length_a   1.000
_cell.length_b   1.000
_cell.length_c   1.000
_cell.angle_alpha   90.00
_cell.angle_beta   90.00
_cell.angle_gamma   90.00
#
_symmetry.space_group_name_H-M   'P 1'
#
loop_
_entity.id
_entity.type
_entity.pdbx_description
1 polymer ?
#
loop_
_entity_poly.entity_id
_entity_poly.type
_entity_poly.pdbx_seq_one_letter_code
_entity_poly.pdbx_strand_id
1 'polypeptide(L)'
;HPTCLDMLIESLGATKVEYYGKTKCCGASLGITKEEVMLELSKNILLNAKNAGANCIITPCPLCHFNLDARQKDIESKFDVEINLPVLHFTQLIGLAFGIKPKALGLQRNCVPTKNILSPPAEV
;
A
#
# COMPACT_ATOMS: atom_id res chain seq x y z
N HIS A 1 -7.93 -14.18 -12.52
CA HIS A 1 -7.58 -12.76 -12.54
C HIS A 1 -8.68 -11.99 -11.79
N PRO A 2 -8.51 -11.71 -10.48
CA PRO A 2 -9.51 -10.95 -9.71
C PRO A 2 -9.48 -9.47 -10.10
N THR A 3 -10.65 -8.84 -10.24
CA THR A 3 -10.78 -7.45 -10.73
C THR A 3 -11.56 -6.53 -9.79
N CYS A 4 -12.20 -7.04 -8.74
CA CYS A 4 -13.08 -6.24 -7.88
C CYS A 4 -12.40 -5.02 -7.26
N LEU A 5 -11.18 -5.20 -6.74
CA LEU A 5 -10.41 -4.10 -6.16
C LEU A 5 -9.92 -3.12 -7.23
N ASP A 6 -9.56 -3.62 -8.42
CA ASP A 6 -9.16 -2.77 -9.54
C ASP A 6 -10.31 -1.86 -9.98
N MET A 7 -11.50 -2.43 -10.17
CA MET A 7 -12.70 -1.70 -10.54
C MET A 7 -13.06 -0.66 -9.47
N LEU A 8 -12.89 -0.98 -8.19
CA LEU A 8 -13.07 -0.01 -7.11
C LEU A 8 -12.09 1.16 -7.26
N ILE A 9 -10.78 0.88 -7.41
CA ILE A 9 -9.74 1.90 -7.55
C ILE A 9 -10.04 2.83 -8.75
N GLU A 10 -10.36 2.24 -9.90
CA GLU A 10 -10.69 2.98 -11.12
C GLU A 10 -11.97 3.81 -10.96
N SER A 11 -13.01 3.28 -10.30
CA SER A 11 -14.26 4.01 -10.07
C SER A 11 -14.10 5.23 -9.15
N LEU A 12 -13.05 5.25 -8.32
CA LEU A 12 -12.71 6.37 -7.43
C LEU A 12 -11.78 7.40 -8.11
N GLY A 13 -11.49 7.23 -9.40
CA GLY A 13 -10.69 8.16 -10.21
C GLY A 13 -9.17 7.92 -10.13
N ALA A 14 -8.73 6.82 -9.50
CA ALA A 14 -7.32 6.43 -9.47
C ALA A 14 -6.99 5.45 -10.61
N THR A 15 -5.73 5.47 -11.07
CA THR A 15 -5.28 4.55 -12.13
C THR A 15 -4.72 3.28 -11.52
N LYS A 16 -5.23 2.12 -11.96
CA LYS A 16 -4.61 0.84 -11.58
C LYS A 16 -3.26 0.67 -12.28
N VAL A 17 -2.29 0.14 -11.55
CA VAL A 17 -0.98 -0.25 -12.10
C VAL A 17 -0.92 -1.77 -12.14
N GLU A 18 -0.57 -2.33 -13.30
CA GLU A 18 -0.31 -3.76 -13.42
C GLU A 18 1.16 -4.04 -13.06
N TYR A 19 1.39 -5.01 -12.18
CA TYR A 19 2.72 -5.37 -11.70
C TYR A 19 2.80 -6.85 -11.33
N TYR A 20 4.02 -7.39 -11.36
CA TYR A 20 4.24 -8.78 -10.96
C TYR A 20 4.02 -8.94 -9.45
N GLY A 21 3.23 -9.96 -9.08
CA GLY A 21 2.98 -10.27 -7.68
C GLY A 21 1.74 -9.59 -7.08
N LYS A 22 0.91 -8.91 -7.89
CA LYS A 22 -0.37 -8.29 -7.48
C LYS A 22 -1.32 -9.20 -6.69
N THR A 23 -1.31 -10.50 -7.00
CA THR A 23 -2.16 -11.52 -6.33
C THR A 23 -1.39 -12.41 -5.36
N LYS A 24 -0.13 -12.08 -5.05
CA LYS A 24 0.70 -12.86 -4.13
C LYS A 24 0.42 -12.44 -2.68
N CYS A 25 0.61 -13.38 -1.76
CA CYS A 25 0.45 -13.14 -0.33
C CYS A 25 1.55 -12.21 0.19
N CYS A 26 1.20 -11.27 1.09
CA CYS A 26 2.18 -10.41 1.76
C CYS A 26 3.04 -11.14 2.81
N GLY A 27 2.62 -12.34 3.23
CA GLY A 27 3.34 -13.15 4.22
C GLY A 27 3.10 -12.75 5.68
N ALA A 28 2.16 -11.85 5.98
CA ALA A 28 1.93 -11.35 7.34
C ALA A 28 1.76 -12.45 8.40
N SER A 29 1.10 -13.56 8.07
CA SER A 29 0.91 -14.71 8.98
C SER A 29 2.22 -15.43 9.36
N LEU A 30 3.29 -15.21 8.60
CA LEU A 30 4.61 -15.77 8.83
C LEU A 30 5.52 -14.85 9.67
N GLY A 31 5.06 -13.66 10.04
CA GLY A 31 5.88 -12.64 10.70
C GLY A 31 6.58 -13.12 11.99
N ILE A 32 5.96 -14.04 12.74
CA ILE A 32 6.53 -14.60 13.98
C ILE A 32 7.39 -15.84 13.70
N THR A 33 6.92 -16.74 12.84
CA THR A 33 7.52 -18.08 12.68
C THR A 33 8.61 -18.13 11.62
N LYS A 34 8.52 -17.27 10.59
CA LYS A 34 9.43 -17.22 9.44
C LYS A 34 9.56 -15.77 8.97
N GLU A 35 10.04 -14.91 9.85
CA GLU A 35 10.16 -13.46 9.63
C GLU A 35 10.91 -13.14 8.33
N GLU A 36 12.01 -13.83 8.03
CA GLU A 36 12.79 -13.59 6.82
C GLU A 36 11.99 -13.82 5.53
N VAL A 37 11.20 -14.90 5.51
CA VAL A 37 10.31 -15.23 4.38
C VAL A 37 9.22 -14.17 4.25
N MET A 38 8.65 -13.71 5.36
CA MET A 38 7.66 -12.63 5.33
C MET A 38 8.26 -11.33 4.75
N LEU A 39 9.46 -10.94 5.18
CA LEU A 39 10.13 -9.73 4.71
C LEU A 39 10.45 -9.84 3.21
N GLU A 40 10.89 -11.00 2.73
CA GLU A 40 11.16 -11.23 1.30
C GLU A 40 9.89 -11.14 0.44
N LEU A 41 8.78 -11.75 0.89
CA LEU A 41 7.50 -11.69 0.18
C LEU A 41 6.97 -10.24 0.07
N SER A 42 7.03 -9.50 1.17
CA SER A 42 6.61 -8.10 1.21
C SER A 42 7.50 -7.20 0.35
N LYS A 43 8.83 -7.39 0.42
CA LYS A 43 9.81 -6.68 -0.44
C LYS A 43 9.44 -6.82 -1.91
N ASN A 44 9.19 -8.06 -2.35
CA ASN A 44 8.90 -8.33 -3.75
C ASN A 44 7.62 -7.61 -4.21
N ILE A 45 6.56 -7.61 -3.42
CA ILE A 45 5.32 -6.87 -3.74
C ILE A 45 5.60 -5.37 -3.85
N LEU A 46 6.28 -4.80 -2.85
CA LEU A 46 6.55 -3.37 -2.76
C LEU A 46 7.44 -2.87 -3.90
N LEU A 47 8.55 -3.56 -4.16
CA LEU A 47 9.47 -3.20 -5.24
C LEU A 47 8.85 -3.39 -6.61
N ASN A 48 8.09 -4.47 -6.84
CA ASN A 48 7.44 -4.67 -8.14
C ASN A 48 6.40 -3.59 -8.41
N ALA A 49 5.60 -3.21 -7.40
CA ALA A 49 4.64 -2.12 -7.53
C ALA A 49 5.34 -0.77 -7.78
N LYS A 50 6.39 -0.46 -7.00
CA LYS A 50 7.18 0.77 -7.15
C LYS A 50 7.83 0.86 -8.53
N ASN A 51 8.49 -0.20 -8.98
CA ASN A 51 9.18 -0.27 -10.27
C ASN A 51 8.21 -0.23 -11.46
N ALA A 52 6.95 -0.64 -11.27
CA ALA A 52 5.88 -0.47 -12.26
C ALA A 52 5.27 0.94 -12.26
N GLY A 53 5.73 1.85 -11.39
CA GLY A 53 5.30 3.24 -11.34
C GLY A 53 4.14 3.53 -10.39
N ALA A 54 3.80 2.62 -9.47
CA ALA A 54 2.76 2.88 -8.48
C ALA A 54 3.18 3.97 -7.49
N ASN A 55 2.29 4.93 -7.21
CA ASN A 55 2.51 5.97 -6.21
C ASN A 55 2.09 5.52 -4.79
N CYS A 56 1.26 4.49 -4.69
CA CYS A 56 0.88 3.83 -3.43
C CYS A 56 0.36 2.42 -3.69
N ILE A 57 0.20 1.63 -2.62
CA ILE A 57 -0.49 0.33 -2.63
C ILE A 57 -1.83 0.46 -1.92
N ILE A 58 -2.87 -0.12 -2.51
CA ILE A 58 -4.19 -0.24 -1.88
C ILE A 58 -4.41 -1.68 -1.45
N THR A 59 -4.81 -1.88 -0.19
CA THR A 59 -5.03 -3.20 0.39
C THR A 59 -6.47 -3.38 0.90
N PRO A 60 -7.09 -4.56 0.69
CA PRO A 60 -8.40 -4.89 1.25
C PRO A 60 -8.33 -5.57 2.64
N CYS A 61 -7.11 -5.83 3.12
CA CYS A 61 -6.86 -6.64 4.32
C CYS A 61 -6.04 -5.82 5.34
N PRO A 62 -6.53 -5.67 6.58
CA PRO A 62 -5.79 -4.95 7.63
C PRO A 62 -4.41 -5.53 7.93
N LEU A 63 -4.24 -6.86 7.84
CA LEU A 63 -2.94 -7.49 8.02
C LEU A 63 -1.98 -7.17 6.87
N CYS A 64 -2.47 -7.13 5.63
CA CYS A 64 -1.66 -6.70 4.49
C CYS A 64 -1.25 -5.23 4.63
N HIS A 65 -2.18 -4.37 5.05
CA HIS A 65 -1.88 -2.96 5.32
C HIS A 65 -0.74 -2.85 6.33
N PHE A 66 -0.91 -3.42 7.53
CA PHE A 66 0.10 -3.37 8.58
C PHE A 66 1.45 -3.90 8.10
N ASN A 67 1.45 -5.06 7.43
CA ASN A 67 2.69 -5.71 7.05
C ASN A 67 3.44 -4.95 5.94
N LEU A 68 2.72 -4.41 4.95
CA LEU A 68 3.34 -3.67 3.85
C LEU A 68 3.69 -2.23 4.24
N ASP A 69 3.06 -1.65 5.27
CA ASP A 69 3.32 -0.29 5.75
C ASP A 69 4.40 -0.29 6.85
N ALA A 70 4.18 -1.00 7.95
CA ALA A 70 5.02 -0.93 9.14
C ALA A 70 6.39 -1.59 8.96
N ARG A 71 6.50 -2.59 8.09
CA ARG A 71 7.72 -3.40 7.92
C ARG A 71 8.66 -2.87 6.85
N GLN A 72 8.34 -1.76 6.17
CA GLN A 72 9.21 -1.24 5.10
C GLN A 72 10.62 -0.95 5.59
N LYS A 73 10.78 -0.31 6.77
CA LYS A 73 12.11 -0.04 7.33
C LYS A 73 12.92 -1.31 7.62
N ASP A 74 12.26 -2.36 8.11
CA ASP A 74 12.90 -3.64 8.37
C ASP A 74 13.37 -4.29 7.05
N ILE A 75 12.55 -4.18 6.00
CA ILE A 75 12.88 -4.65 4.65
C ILE A 75 14.04 -3.86 4.06
N GLU A 76 13.98 -2.52 4.11
CA GLU A 76 15.00 -1.61 3.60
C GLU A 76 16.34 -1.89 4.28
N SER A 77 16.36 -2.02 5.61
CA SER A 77 17.57 -2.34 6.37
C SER A 77 18.12 -3.73 6.09
N LYS A 78 17.27 -4.74 5.86
CA LYS A 78 17.73 -6.13 5.65
C LYS A 78 18.27 -6.36 4.25
N PHE A 79 17.67 -5.72 3.25
CA PHE A 79 17.96 -5.99 1.84
C PHE A 79 18.71 -4.87 1.12
N ASP A 80 19.02 -3.78 1.82
CA ASP A 80 19.71 -2.60 1.26
C ASP A 80 18.97 -2.03 0.03
N VAL A 81 17.68 -1.74 0.22
CA VAL A 81 16.80 -1.19 -0.81
C VAL A 81 16.06 0.02 -0.27
N GLU A 82 15.59 0.91 -1.15
CA GLU A 82 14.71 2.02 -0.78
C GLU A 82 13.31 1.79 -1.34
N ILE A 83 12.30 1.74 -0.47
CA ILE A 83 10.91 1.49 -0.86
C ILE A 83 10.12 2.79 -0.71
N ASN A 84 9.93 3.28 0.52
CA ASN A 84 9.16 4.48 0.85
C ASN A 84 7.86 4.63 0.03
N LEU A 85 7.08 3.54 -0.07
CA LEU A 85 5.86 3.47 -0.88
C LEU A 85 4.63 3.51 0.03
N PRO A 86 3.80 4.56 0.02
CA PRO A 86 2.63 4.65 0.88
C PRO A 86 1.68 3.46 0.68
N VAL A 87 1.13 2.97 1.79
CA VAL A 87 0.14 1.88 1.77
C VAL A 87 -1.16 2.39 2.39
N LEU A 88 -2.27 2.27 1.66
CA LEU A 88 -3.60 2.60 2.13
C LEU A 88 -4.45 1.36 2.29
N HIS A 89 -5.36 1.39 3.26
CA HIS A 89 -6.50 0.50 3.26
C HIS A 89 -7.53 1.04 2.26
N PHE A 90 -8.26 0.17 1.56
CA PHE A 90 -9.21 0.61 0.53
C PHE A 90 -10.28 1.58 1.06
N THR A 91 -10.65 1.49 2.35
CA THR A 91 -11.57 2.45 2.98
C THR A 91 -10.97 3.86 3.13
N GLN A 92 -9.66 3.98 3.30
CA GLN A 92 -8.98 5.28 3.29
C GLN A 92 -9.05 5.89 1.88
N LEU A 93 -8.86 5.09 0.82
CA LEU A 93 -9.03 5.56 -0.55
C LEU A 93 -10.46 6.02 -0.82
N ILE A 94 -11.47 5.24 -0.43
CA ILE A 94 -12.89 5.63 -0.54
C ILE A 94 -13.14 6.96 0.18
N GLY A 95 -12.64 7.08 1.42
CA GLY A 95 -12.80 8.30 2.19
C GLY A 95 -12.17 9.53 1.53
N LEU A 96 -10.96 9.38 0.96
CA LEU A 96 -10.30 10.45 0.22
C LEU A 96 -11.11 10.87 -1.01
N ALA A 97 -11.61 9.90 -1.78
CA ALA A 97 -12.44 10.15 -2.96
C ALA A 97 -13.77 10.85 -2.60
N PHE A 98 -14.29 10.62 -1.40
CA PHE A 98 -15.51 11.28 -0.90
C PHE A 98 -15.23 12.60 -0.17
N GLY A 99 -14.02 13.13 -0.24
CA GLY A 99 -13.65 14.42 0.37
C GLY A 99 -13.50 14.39 1.88
N ILE A 100 -13.39 13.20 2.51
CA ILE A 100 -13.11 13.10 3.94
C ILE A 100 -11.68 13.56 4.20
N LYS A 101 -11.53 14.47 5.16
CA LYS A 101 -10.23 15.06 5.50
C LYS A 101 -9.21 13.96 5.89
N PRO A 102 -7.94 14.06 5.43
CA PRO A 102 -6.92 13.05 5.71
C PRO A 102 -6.74 12.70 7.19
N LYS A 103 -6.89 13.70 8.07
CA LYS A 103 -6.79 13.54 9.52
C LYS A 103 -7.84 12.58 10.09
N ALA A 104 -9.07 12.64 9.58
CA ALA A 104 -10.19 11.79 10.02
C ALA A 104 -10.02 10.34 9.53
N LEU A 105 -9.35 10.15 8.39
CA LEU A 105 -9.01 8.82 7.84
C LEU A 105 -7.75 8.21 8.48
N GLY A 106 -7.11 8.95 9.40
CA GLY A 106 -5.96 8.47 10.13
C GLY A 106 -4.66 8.37 9.31
N LEU A 107 -4.56 9.02 8.15
CA LEU A 107 -3.39 8.94 7.26
C LEU A 107 -2.07 9.36 7.94
N GLN A 108 -2.14 10.24 8.94
CA GLN A 108 -1.01 10.63 9.78
C GLN A 108 -0.47 9.50 10.68
N ARG A 109 -1.21 8.40 10.82
CA ARG A 109 -0.83 7.24 11.62
C ARG A 109 -0.21 6.12 10.78
N ASN A 110 -0.24 6.22 9.46
CA ASN A 110 0.48 5.30 8.59
C ASN A 110 2.00 5.44 8.87
N CYS A 111 2.70 4.32 8.88
CA CYS A 111 4.14 4.27 9.14
C CYS A 111 4.94 4.93 8.01
N VAL A 112 4.48 4.75 6.76
CA VAL A 112 5.04 5.45 5.60
C VAL A 112 4.26 6.74 5.34
N PRO A 113 4.92 7.91 5.24
CA PRO A 113 4.24 9.18 5.01
C PRO A 113 3.45 9.19 3.69
N THR A 114 2.18 9.59 3.76
CA THR A 114 1.26 9.61 2.59
C THR A 114 1.18 10.96 1.89
N LYS A 115 2.05 11.92 2.23
CA LYS A 115 1.92 13.32 1.76
C LYS A 115 2.04 13.45 0.24
N ASN A 116 2.84 12.59 -0.39
CA ASN A 116 3.11 12.58 -1.82
C ASN A 116 1.91 12.11 -2.67
N ILE A 117 0.92 11.44 -2.09
CA ILE A 117 -0.28 10.98 -2.79
C ILE A 117 -1.53 11.82 -2.50
N LEU A 118 -1.40 12.83 -1.64
CA LEU A 118 -2.48 13.78 -1.38
C LEU A 118 -2.34 14.93 -2.39
N SER A 119 -3.23 14.97 -3.38
CA SER A 119 -3.47 16.20 -4.13
C SER A 119 -4.01 17.29 -3.18
N PRO A 120 -3.78 18.59 -3.44
CA PRO A 120 -4.56 19.63 -2.79
C PRO A 120 -6.06 19.31 -2.99
N PRO A 121 -6.92 19.51 -1.97
CA PRO A 121 -8.34 19.26 -2.13
C PRO A 121 -8.83 20.03 -3.36
N ALA A 122 -9.51 19.34 -4.28
CA ALA A 122 -10.19 20.00 -5.37
C ALA A 122 -11.11 21.05 -4.74
N GLU A 123 -10.88 22.32 -5.05
CA GLU A 123 -11.84 23.38 -4.77
C GLU A 123 -13.11 23.02 -5.54
N VAL A 124 -14.16 22.68 -4.80
CA VAL A 124 -15.54 22.57 -5.31
C VAL A 124 -16.25 23.85 -4.95
#